data_AF-A0A6G3XUK2-F1
#
_entry.id   AF-A0A6G3XUK2-F1
#
_cell.length_a   1.000
_cell.length_b   1.000
_cell.length_c   1.000
_cell.angle_alpha   90.00
_cell.angle_beta   90.00
_cell.angle_gamma   90.00
#
_symmetry.space_group_name_H-M   'P 1'
#
loop_
_entity.id
_entity.type
_entity.pdbx_description
1 polymer ?
#
loop_
_entity_poly.entity_id
_entity_poly.type
_entity_poly.pdbx_seq_one_letter_code
_entity_poly.pdbx_strand_id
1 'polypeptide(L)' 'VKPGRSRALVHSAADAHGWYDLAVTVDGEDGFRRRLMGHIENGRASVSG' A
#
# COMPACT_ATOMS: atom_id res chain seq x y z
N VAL A 1 -10.70 -11.65 -0.42
CA VAL A 1 -11.84 -11.32 0.48
C VAL A 1 -13.13 -11.75 -0.22
N LYS A 2 -14.18 -12.18 0.52
CA LYS A 2 -15.45 -12.52 -0.13
C LYS A 2 -16.17 -11.24 -0.61
N PRO A 3 -17.01 -11.30 -1.67
CA PRO A 3 -17.83 -10.16 -2.10
C PRO A 3 -18.61 -9.54 -0.93
N GLY A 4 -18.68 -8.21 -0.88
CA GLY A 4 -19.35 -7.46 0.19
C GLY A 4 -18.65 -7.48 1.55
N ARG A 5 -17.43 -8.04 1.65
CA ARG A 5 -16.62 -8.04 2.88
C ARG A 5 -15.40 -7.15 2.75
N SER A 6 -15.06 -6.49 3.85
CA SER A 6 -13.84 -5.71 4.01
C SER A 6 -12.83 -6.44 4.90
N ARG A 7 -11.53 -6.22 4.66
CA ARG A 7 -10.43 -6.65 5.53
C ARG A 7 -9.52 -5.46 5.77
N ALA A 8 -9.10 -5.24 7.02
CA ALA A 8 -8.02 -4.34 7.36
C ALA A 8 -6.69 -5.11 7.46
N LEU A 9 -5.62 -4.49 6.98
CA LEU A 9 -4.25 -4.99 7.05
C LEU A 9 -3.38 -3.89 7.62
N VAL A 10 -2.47 -4.25 8.52
CA VAL A 10 -1.45 -3.34 9.02
C VAL A 10 -0.20 -3.56 8.18
N HIS A 11 0.36 -2.47 7.64
CA HIS A 11 1.63 -2.48 6.92
C HIS A 11 2.48 -1.33 7.45
N SER A 12 3.72 -1.63 7.82
CA SER A 12 4.68 -0.61 8.27
C SER A 12 5.40 -0.02 7.06
N ALA A 13 5.42 1.30 6.97
CA ALA A 13 6.26 2.04 6.02
C ALA A 13 7.61 2.47 6.64
N ALA A 14 7.89 2.09 7.89
CA ALA A 14 9.03 2.59 8.65
C ALA A 14 10.38 2.24 7.97
N ASP A 15 10.49 1.02 7.47
CA ASP A 15 11.72 0.51 6.83
C ASP A 15 11.98 1.14 5.45
N ALA A 16 10.99 1.83 4.90
CA ALA A 16 11.05 2.56 3.64
C ALA A 16 10.98 4.08 3.86
N HIS A 17 11.44 4.57 5.01
CA HIS A 17 11.48 6.00 5.34
C HIS A 17 10.10 6.69 5.24
N GLY A 18 9.04 5.97 5.61
CA GLY A 18 7.66 6.47 5.56
C GLY A 18 6.99 6.28 4.20
N TRP A 19 7.70 5.84 3.16
CA TRP A 19 7.11 5.54 1.86
C TRP A 19 6.45 4.16 1.82
N TYR A 20 5.38 4.04 1.05
CA TYR A 20 4.76 2.76 0.73
C TYR A 20 4.47 2.65 -0.78
N ASP A 21 4.54 1.41 -1.25
CA ASP A 21 4.12 0.99 -2.59
C ASP A 21 3.40 -0.34 -2.47
N LEU A 22 2.08 -0.33 -2.61
CA LEU A 22 1.23 -1.51 -2.44
C LEU A 22 0.55 -1.85 -3.75
N ALA A 23 0.60 -3.14 -4.11
CA ALA A 23 -0.20 -3.71 -5.18
C ALA A 23 -1.38 -4.48 -4.58
N VAL A 24 -2.59 -4.15 -5.04
CA VAL A 24 -3.80 -4.91 -4.76
C VAL A 24 -4.13 -5.72 -6.01
N THR A 25 -4.14 -7.04 -5.88
CA THR A 25 -4.42 -8.00 -6.96
C THR A 25 -5.54 -8.96 -6.55
N VAL A 26 -6.07 -9.69 -7.54
CA VAL A 26 -6.97 -10.83 -7.32
C VAL A 26 -6.20 -12.09 -7.65
N ASP A 27 -6.26 -13.08 -6.77
CA ASP A 27 -5.62 -14.38 -6.99
C ASP A 27 -6.31 -15.10 -8.16
N GLY A 28 -5.52 -15.63 -9.09
CA GLY A 28 -6.01 -16.30 -10.30
C GLY A 28 -6.59 -15.39 -11.39
N GLU A 29 -6.43 -14.06 -11.29
CA GLU A 29 -6.90 -13.11 -12.31
C GLU A 29 -5.86 -11.99 -12.51
N ASP A 30 -5.28 -11.93 -13.71
CA ASP A 30 -4.18 -11.00 -14.02
C ASP A 30 -4.67 -9.61 -14.44
N GLY A 31 -5.95 -9.46 -14.80
CA GLY A 31 -6.53 -8.20 -15.27
C GLY A 31 -6.77 -7.17 -14.18
N PHE A 32 -7.03 -7.60 -12.94
CA PHE A 32 -7.24 -6.70 -11.82
C PHE A 32 -5.93 -6.36 -11.09
N ARG A 33 -5.47 -5.12 -11.28
CA ARG A 33 -4.36 -4.55 -10.51
C ARG A 33 -4.63 -3.10 -10.15
N ARG A 34 -4.52 -2.78 -8.86
CA ARG A 34 -4.52 -1.39 -8.37
C ARG A 34 -3.25 -1.13 -7.57
N ARG A 35 -2.53 -0.06 -7.90
CA ARG A 35 -1.36 0.40 -7.15
C ARG A 35 -1.74 1.54 -6.22
N LEU A 36 -1.21 1.52 -5.00
CA LEU A 36 -1.36 2.59 -4.02
C LEU A 36 0.04 2.98 -3.57
N MET A 37 0.40 4.25 -3.73
CA MET A 37 1.71 4.76 -3.35
C MET A 37 1.57 6.06 -2.59
N GLY A 38 2.49 6.31 -1.66
CA GLY A 38 2.52 7.55 -0.92
C GLY A 38 3.54 7.54 0.21
N HIS A 39 3.60 8.66 0.93
CA HIS A 39 4.43 8.84 2.10
C HIS A 39 3.54 9.11 3.32
N ILE A 40 3.88 8.51 4.45
CA ILE A 40 3.25 8.78 5.74
C ILE A 40 3.96 9.97 6.38
N GLU A 41 3.29 11.12 6.37
CA GLU A 41 3.79 12.35 6.96
C GLU A 41 4.02 12.20 8.46
N ASN A 42 5.23 12.54 8.90
CA ASN A 42 5.67 12.41 10.29
C ASN A 42 6.40 13.67 10.81
N GLY A 43 6.35 14.77 10.06
CA GLY A 43 6.97 16.05 10.41
C GLY A 43 8.49 16.13 10.20
N ARG A 44 9.14 15.06 9.71
CA ARG A 44 10.55 15.08 9.33
C ARG A 44 10.70 15.30 7.82
N ALA A 45 11.89 15.75 7.41
CA ALA A 45 12.23 15.83 6.00
C ALA A 45 12.06 14.47 5.33
N SER A 46 11.34 14.45 4.21
CA SER A 46 11.15 13.25 3.40
C SER A 46 12.28 13.08 2.39
N VAL A 47 12.48 11.85 1.92
CA VAL A 47 13.37 11.55 0.81
C VAL A 47 12.53 11.52 -0.47
N SER A 48 12.90 12.33 -1.46
CA SER A 48 12.32 12.32 -2.81
C SER A 48 13.39 11.97 -3.83
N GLY A 49 13.01 11.24 -4.88
CA GLY A 49 13.85 10.97 -6.06
C GLY A 49 13.60 11.96 -7.18
#